data_AF-A0AAQ4CXW8-F1
#
_entry.id   AF-A0AAQ4CXW8-F1
#
_cell.length_a   1.000
_cell.length_b   1.000
_cell.length_c   1.000
_cell.angle_alpha   90.00
_cell.angle_beta   90.00
_cell.angle_gamma   90.00
#
_symmetry.space_group_name_H-M   'P 1'
#
loop_
_entity.id
_entity.type
_entity.pdbx_description
1 polymer ?
#
loop_
_entity_poly.entity_id
_entity_poly.type
_entity_poly.pdbx_seq_one_letter_code
_entity_poly.pdbx_strand_id
1 'polypeptide(L)'
;MAALLGFVFLIPAIVDGPPLHDYWALLMKPCDKNRWKMFTMSQNCMDDYKDLVALWLTGASVAAACLTAGIQVYVKNYTQFNIVFTADVQIMDSSMNIYIKAYTHAAPLFVGMIFGCLAVRRHQLSSLILGAPLALAATVSLATLLGVRTWFDGRQPERLESAFYAGLHRASWSLGVSWVMYACATGHGGFINKILAWPVLYPLGRLSFSVYLVHVILIGCNAVLSRENISQQPFLQVVRE
;
A
#
# COMPACT_ATOMS: atom_id res chain seq x y z
N MET A 1 -21.78 -3.08 -24.33
CA MET A 1 -22.86 -2.36 -23.64
C MET A 1 -23.93 -3.27 -23.03
N ALA A 2 -24.31 -4.39 -23.65
CA ALA A 2 -25.32 -5.31 -23.09
C ALA A 2 -24.91 -5.99 -21.75
N ALA A 3 -23.62 -6.29 -21.55
CA ALA A 3 -23.14 -6.91 -20.31
C ALA A 3 -23.17 -5.96 -19.08
N LEU A 4 -23.04 -4.65 -19.30
CA LEU A 4 -23.12 -3.63 -18.24
C LEU A 4 -24.56 -3.40 -17.79
N LEU A 5 -25.54 -3.49 -18.70
CA LEU A 5 -26.96 -3.40 -18.36
C LEU A 5 -27.44 -4.62 -17.57
N GLY A 6 -26.93 -5.82 -17.90
CA GLY A 6 -27.22 -7.04 -17.13
C GLY A 6 -26.72 -6.95 -15.69
N PHE A 7 -25.51 -6.42 -15.46
CA PHE A 7 -24.93 -6.30 -14.12
C PHE A 7 -25.68 -5.27 -13.25
N VAL A 8 -26.16 -4.17 -13.84
CA VAL A 8 -26.93 -3.13 -13.12
C VAL A 8 -28.34 -3.61 -12.75
N PHE A 9 -28.95 -4.50 -13.54
CA PHE A 9 -30.29 -5.04 -13.26
C PHE A 9 -30.30 -6.31 -12.39
N LEU A 10 -29.24 -7.13 -12.43
CA LEU A 10 -29.17 -8.36 -11.63
C LEU A 10 -28.77 -8.12 -10.17
N ILE A 11 -27.99 -7.07 -9.88
CA ILE A 11 -27.56 -6.77 -8.51
C ILE A 11 -28.74 -6.43 -7.58
N PRO A 12 -29.71 -5.58 -7.96
CA PRO A 12 -30.89 -5.31 -7.13
C PRO A 12 -31.71 -6.59 -6.86
N ALA A 13 -31.90 -7.43 -7.87
CA ALA A 13 -32.70 -8.65 -7.75
C ALA A 13 -32.08 -9.73 -6.84
N ILE A 14 -30.75 -9.73 -6.67
CA ILE A 14 -30.05 -10.66 -5.75
C ILE A 14 -29.97 -10.08 -4.33
N VAL A 15 -30.05 -8.75 -4.18
CA VAL A 15 -29.83 -8.04 -2.92
C VAL A 15 -31.15 -7.68 -2.20
N ASP A 16 -32.28 -7.56 -2.92
CA ASP A 16 -33.59 -7.18 -2.36
C ASP A 16 -34.31 -8.33 -1.61
N GLY A 17 -33.68 -8.85 -0.55
CA GLY A 17 -34.37 -9.66 0.44
C GLY A 17 -35.31 -8.81 1.32
N PRO A 18 -36.48 -9.33 1.73
CA PRO A 18 -37.46 -8.62 2.56
C PRO A 18 -36.94 -8.06 3.91
N PRO A 19 -35.88 -8.59 4.55
CA PRO A 19 -35.32 -7.93 5.74
C PRO A 19 -34.39 -6.76 5.41
N LEU A 20 -33.86 -6.65 4.18
CA LEU A 20 -32.82 -5.65 3.87
C LEU A 20 -33.35 -4.23 4.00
N HIS A 21 -34.60 -3.98 3.63
CA HIS A 21 -35.17 -2.62 3.63
C HIS A 21 -35.28 -2.02 5.04
N ASP A 22 -35.47 -2.87 6.07
CA ASP A 22 -35.51 -2.46 7.48
C ASP A 22 -34.10 -2.28 8.07
N TYR A 23 -33.15 -3.15 7.69
CA TYR A 23 -31.75 -3.00 8.10
C TYR A 23 -31.03 -1.86 7.37
N TRP A 24 -31.47 -1.49 6.17
CA TRP A 24 -30.88 -0.46 5.32
C TRP A 24 -30.89 0.92 5.99
N ALA A 25 -31.98 1.27 6.69
CA ALA A 25 -32.09 2.51 7.45
C ALA A 25 -31.19 2.55 8.70
N LEU A 26 -30.89 1.39 9.28
CA LEU A 26 -30.00 1.24 10.45
C LEU A 26 -28.52 1.22 10.05
N LEU A 27 -28.19 0.67 8.87
CA LEU A 27 -26.82 0.58 8.34
C LEU A 27 -26.37 1.88 7.63
N MET A 28 -27.27 2.55 6.91
CA MET A 28 -26.93 3.76 6.16
C MET A 28 -27.11 5.01 7.02
N LYS A 29 -26.07 5.34 7.79
CA LYS A 29 -25.99 6.66 8.43
C LYS A 29 -25.92 7.78 7.38
N PRO A 30 -26.47 8.98 7.64
CA PRO A 30 -26.52 10.08 6.69
C PRO A 30 -25.17 10.33 6.03
N CYS A 31 -25.15 10.21 4.69
CA CYS A 31 -23.92 10.18 3.90
C CYS A 31 -23.17 11.51 4.02
N ASP A 32 -23.90 12.63 4.01
CA ASP A 32 -23.45 14.01 4.22
C ASP A 32 -22.49 14.21 5.40
N LYS A 33 -22.67 13.48 6.51
CA LYS A 33 -21.77 13.54 7.69
C LYS A 33 -20.77 12.39 7.78
N ASN A 34 -20.93 11.31 7.02
CA ASN A 34 -20.16 10.07 7.18
C ASN A 34 -19.52 9.57 5.87
N ARG A 35 -19.42 10.39 4.82
CA ARG A 35 -18.81 10.00 3.52
C ARG A 35 -17.42 9.38 3.67
N TRP A 36 -16.62 9.86 4.62
CA TRP A 36 -15.31 9.30 4.93
C TRP A 36 -15.39 7.87 5.50
N LYS A 37 -16.42 7.53 6.29
CA LYS A 37 -16.61 6.18 6.85
C LYS A 37 -16.87 5.12 5.77
N MET A 38 -17.51 5.53 4.66
CA MET A 38 -17.70 4.68 3.48
C MET A 38 -16.37 4.42 2.75
N PHE A 39 -15.52 5.44 2.65
CA PHE A 39 -14.20 5.32 2.01
C PHE A 39 -13.22 4.44 2.82
N THR A 40 -13.40 4.40 4.15
CA THR A 40 -12.56 3.61 5.07
C THR A 40 -13.18 2.28 5.49
N MET A 41 -14.35 1.89 4.93
CA MET A 41 -15.15 0.72 5.36
C MET A 41 -15.38 0.63 6.89
N SER A 42 -15.39 1.76 7.60
CA SER A 42 -15.48 1.81 9.07
C SER A 42 -16.93 1.96 9.58
N GLN A 43 -17.92 1.87 8.69
CA GLN A 43 -19.35 2.00 9.00
C GLN A 43 -19.84 1.03 10.08
N ASN A 44 -19.21 -0.14 10.23
CA ASN A 44 -19.60 -1.13 11.25
C ASN A 44 -18.88 -1.02 12.60
N CYS A 45 -17.83 -0.19 12.73
CA CYS A 45 -16.87 -0.37 13.84
C CYS A 45 -16.88 0.74 14.90
N MET A 46 -17.29 1.97 14.59
CA MET A 46 -16.93 3.12 15.43
C MET A 46 -18.04 4.12 15.59
N ASP A 47 -18.82 3.97 16.66
CA ASP A 47 -19.72 5.01 17.13
C ASP A 47 -19.74 5.24 18.65
N ASP A 48 -19.27 4.33 19.52
CA ASP A 48 -19.14 4.69 20.94
C ASP A 48 -18.17 3.80 21.74
N TYR A 49 -17.38 4.42 22.64
CA TYR A 49 -16.45 3.88 23.67
C TYR A 49 -15.40 2.80 23.29
N LYS A 50 -15.51 2.12 22.14
CA LYS A 50 -14.65 0.99 21.71
C LYS A 50 -13.36 1.40 20.99
N ASP A 51 -13.05 2.68 20.90
CA ASP A 51 -11.93 3.21 20.11
C ASP A 51 -10.56 2.72 20.61
N LEU A 52 -10.38 2.54 21.92
CA LEU A 52 -9.10 2.05 22.46
C LEU A 52 -8.88 0.58 22.10
N VAL A 53 -9.90 -0.28 22.28
CA VAL A 53 -9.82 -1.71 21.95
C VAL A 53 -9.64 -1.91 20.45
N ALA A 54 -10.36 -1.15 19.62
CA ALA A 54 -10.19 -1.17 18.18
C ALA A 54 -8.79 -0.71 17.75
N LEU A 55 -8.20 0.30 18.41
CA LEU A 55 -6.83 0.74 18.17
C LEU A 55 -5.81 -0.35 18.53
N TRP A 56 -6.00 -1.02 19.67
CA TRP A 56 -5.14 -2.15 20.08
C TRP A 56 -5.25 -3.34 19.12
N LEU A 57 -6.47 -3.69 18.68
CA LEU A 57 -6.70 -4.78 17.73
C LEU A 57 -6.10 -4.49 16.36
N THR A 58 -6.24 -3.26 15.87
CA THR A 58 -5.63 -2.85 14.59
C THR A 58 -4.10 -2.79 14.70
N GLY A 59 -3.56 -2.28 15.81
CA GLY A 59 -2.12 -2.32 16.09
C GLY A 59 -1.56 -3.74 16.18
N ALA A 60 -2.27 -4.65 16.86
CA ALA A 60 -1.90 -6.06 16.92
C ALA A 60 -1.93 -6.72 15.53
N SER A 61 -2.90 -6.36 14.69
CA SER A 61 -3.00 -6.84 13.30
C SER A 61 -1.82 -6.36 12.44
N VAL A 62 -1.36 -5.12 12.62
CA VAL A 62 -0.14 -4.61 11.98
C VAL A 62 1.08 -5.41 12.43
N ALA A 63 1.25 -5.60 13.75
CA ALA A 63 2.38 -6.37 14.28
C ALA A 63 2.39 -7.81 13.75
N ALA A 64 1.23 -8.48 13.72
CA ALA A 64 1.09 -9.82 13.16
C ALA A 64 1.42 -9.87 11.66
N ALA A 65 0.99 -8.87 10.87
CA ALA A 65 1.33 -8.78 9.45
C ALA A 65 2.84 -8.59 9.22
N CYS A 66 3.49 -7.74 10.01
CA CYS A 66 4.94 -7.53 9.92
C CYS A 66 5.73 -8.79 10.32
N LEU A 67 5.31 -9.47 11.40
CA LEU A 67 5.95 -10.70 11.86
C LEU A 67 5.79 -11.84 10.87
N THR A 68 4.58 -12.05 10.34
CA THR A 68 4.33 -13.10 9.33
C THR A 68 5.15 -12.89 8.07
N ALA A 69 5.23 -11.65 7.57
CA ALA A 69 6.07 -11.31 6.44
C ALA A 69 7.56 -11.58 6.72
N GLY A 70 8.09 -11.14 7.87
CA GLY A 70 9.49 -11.38 8.24
C GLY A 70 9.84 -12.86 8.41
N ILE A 71 8.99 -13.61 9.12
CA ILE A 71 9.17 -15.05 9.36
C ILE A 71 9.17 -15.83 8.05
N GLN A 72 8.23 -15.53 7.15
CA GLN A 72 8.16 -16.24 5.89
C GLN A 72 9.40 -16.05 5.05
N VAL A 73 9.95 -14.84 5.00
CA VAL A 73 11.18 -14.67 4.23
C VAL A 73 12.37 -15.33 4.91
N TYR A 74 12.45 -15.26 6.24
CA TYR A 74 13.53 -15.93 6.97
C TYR A 74 13.53 -17.45 6.75
N VAL A 75 12.36 -18.09 6.81
CA VAL A 75 12.23 -19.56 6.66
C VAL A 75 12.46 -20.00 5.22
N LYS A 76 11.98 -19.23 4.24
CA LYS A 76 12.00 -19.63 2.83
C LYS A 76 13.18 -19.08 2.04
N ASN A 77 14.02 -18.24 2.64
CA ASN A 77 15.15 -17.55 1.99
C ASN A 77 14.75 -16.81 0.70
N TYR A 78 13.56 -16.20 0.71
CA TYR A 78 13.12 -15.38 -0.41
C TYR A 78 13.93 -14.10 -0.52
N THR A 79 14.04 -13.56 -1.74
CA THR A 79 14.57 -12.20 -1.95
C THR A 79 13.41 -11.22 -1.94
N GLN A 80 13.48 -10.20 -1.08
CA GLN A 80 12.34 -9.34 -0.74
C GLN A 80 11.83 -8.47 -1.89
N PHE A 81 12.69 -8.18 -2.86
CA PHE A 81 12.47 -7.05 -3.74
C PHE A 81 12.98 -7.30 -5.15
N ASN A 82 12.38 -8.25 -5.85
CA ASN A 82 12.56 -8.37 -7.29
C ASN A 82 11.20 -8.52 -7.96
N ILE A 83 10.59 -7.38 -8.34
CA ILE A 83 9.55 -7.36 -9.41
C ILE A 83 10.26 -7.43 -10.77
N VAL A 84 11.26 -8.31 -10.86
CA VAL A 84 11.96 -8.58 -12.11
C VAL A 84 11.33 -9.87 -12.62
N PHE A 85 10.65 -9.78 -13.76
CA PHE A 85 10.15 -10.95 -14.49
C PHE A 85 11.34 -11.75 -15.06
N THR A 86 12.11 -12.38 -14.17
CA THR A 86 13.26 -13.22 -14.50
C THR A 86 12.82 -14.65 -14.78
N ALA A 87 13.72 -15.47 -15.31
CA ALA A 87 13.48 -16.90 -15.49
C ALA A 87 13.74 -17.68 -14.19
N ASP A 88 14.19 -16.98 -13.16
CA ASP A 88 14.55 -17.58 -11.91
C ASP A 88 13.28 -17.98 -11.15
N VAL A 89 13.14 -19.29 -10.96
CA VAL A 89 12.01 -19.90 -10.26
C VAL A 89 11.88 -19.39 -8.83
N GLN A 90 12.98 -19.02 -8.17
CA GLN A 90 12.96 -18.50 -6.80
C GLN A 90 12.41 -17.08 -6.72
N ILE A 91 12.71 -16.24 -7.71
CA ILE A 91 12.21 -14.85 -7.76
C ILE A 91 10.71 -14.84 -8.09
N MET A 92 10.27 -15.72 -8.99
CA MET A 92 8.87 -15.87 -9.34
C MET A 92 8.03 -16.40 -8.16
N ASP A 93 8.54 -17.39 -7.44
CA ASP A 93 7.88 -17.95 -6.25
C ASP A 93 7.78 -16.91 -5.11
N SER A 94 8.85 -16.12 -4.90
CA SER A 94 8.85 -15.00 -3.96
C SER A 94 7.76 -13.97 -4.27
N SER A 95 7.60 -13.61 -5.55
CA SER A 95 6.60 -12.64 -6.01
C SER A 95 5.16 -13.15 -5.78
N MET A 96 4.89 -14.41 -6.09
CA MET A 96 3.56 -14.99 -5.92
C MET A 96 3.18 -15.22 -4.45
N ASN A 97 4.14 -15.61 -3.62
CA ASN A 97 3.89 -15.99 -2.24
C ASN A 97 3.98 -14.83 -1.25
N ILE A 98 4.73 -13.77 -1.54
CA ILE A 98 4.88 -12.61 -0.64
C ILE A 98 4.20 -11.38 -1.21
N TYR A 99 4.51 -11.01 -2.46
CA TYR A 99 4.13 -9.70 -3.01
C TYR A 99 2.63 -9.61 -3.32
N ILE A 100 2.04 -10.66 -3.90
CA ILE A 100 0.62 -10.66 -4.30
C ILE A 100 -0.33 -10.87 -3.12
N LYS A 101 0.13 -11.50 -2.04
CA LYS A 101 -0.76 -11.90 -0.94
C LYS A 101 -1.28 -10.71 -0.13
N ALA A 102 -2.57 -10.69 0.13
CA ALA A 102 -3.24 -9.60 0.83
C ALA A 102 -2.71 -9.32 2.26
N TYR A 103 -2.22 -10.34 2.97
CA TYR A 103 -1.74 -10.16 4.36
C TYR A 103 -0.49 -9.28 4.45
N THR A 104 0.37 -9.23 3.42
CA THR A 104 1.55 -8.34 3.41
C THR A 104 1.16 -6.88 3.17
N HIS A 105 -0.04 -6.65 2.62
CA HIS A 105 -0.65 -5.32 2.43
C HIS A 105 -1.60 -4.93 3.56
N ALA A 106 -1.83 -5.79 4.54
CA ALA A 106 -2.71 -5.48 5.66
C ALA A 106 -2.12 -4.38 6.56
N ALA A 107 -0.81 -4.41 6.81
CA ALA A 107 -0.12 -3.40 7.62
C ALA A 107 -0.39 -1.94 7.16
N PRO A 108 -0.16 -1.55 5.88
CA PRO A 108 -0.43 -0.18 5.43
C PRO A 108 -1.91 0.20 5.52
N LEU A 109 -2.83 -0.74 5.31
CA LEU A 109 -4.28 -0.49 5.44
C LEU A 109 -4.65 -0.12 6.88
N PHE A 110 -4.21 -0.92 7.85
CA PHE A 110 -4.50 -0.68 9.27
C PHE A 110 -3.83 0.60 9.78
N VAL A 111 -2.60 0.88 9.37
CA VAL A 111 -1.92 2.13 9.69
C VAL A 111 -2.71 3.35 9.19
N GLY A 112 -3.18 3.31 7.93
CA GLY A 112 -4.01 4.36 7.37
C GLY A 112 -5.32 4.55 8.13
N MET A 113 -5.98 3.45 8.52
CA MET A 113 -7.20 3.51 9.33
C MET A 113 -6.97 4.16 10.71
N ILE A 114 -5.90 3.79 11.41
CA ILE A 114 -5.55 4.36 12.72
C ILE A 114 -5.39 5.88 12.61
N PHE A 115 -4.59 6.35 11.65
CA PHE A 115 -4.35 7.78 11.44
C PHE A 115 -5.58 8.52 10.92
N GLY A 116 -6.41 7.86 10.10
CA GLY A 116 -7.70 8.38 9.68
C GLY A 116 -8.64 8.62 10.85
N CYS A 117 -8.71 7.67 11.80
CA CYS A 117 -9.51 7.82 13.02
C CYS A 117 -8.97 8.93 13.92
N LEU A 118 -7.64 9.01 14.05
CA LEU A 118 -6.99 10.07 14.82
C LEU A 118 -7.25 11.45 14.21
N ALA A 119 -7.28 11.57 12.88
CA ALA A 119 -7.55 12.82 12.17
C ALA A 119 -8.96 13.39 12.43
N VAL A 120 -9.94 12.54 12.76
CA VAL A 120 -11.30 12.98 13.10
C VAL A 120 -11.33 13.72 14.43
N ARG A 121 -10.47 13.32 15.38
CA ARG A 121 -10.38 13.99 16.68
C ARG A 121 -9.38 15.15 16.58
N ARG A 122 -9.89 16.38 16.72
CA ARG A 122 -9.06 17.59 16.75
C ARG A 122 -8.24 17.61 18.04
N HIS A 123 -7.00 17.14 17.97
CA HIS A 123 -6.01 17.29 19.04
C HIS A 123 -5.22 18.58 18.83
N GLN A 124 -5.05 19.38 19.89
CA GLN A 124 -4.08 20.47 19.88
C GLN A 124 -2.69 19.88 20.09
N LEU A 125 -1.92 19.78 19.01
CA LEU A 125 -0.56 19.24 19.04
C LEU A 125 0.44 20.39 19.04
N SER A 126 1.44 20.32 19.92
CA SER A 126 2.58 21.23 19.90
C SER A 126 3.36 21.07 18.59
N SER A 127 3.88 22.17 18.03
CA SER A 127 4.67 22.16 16.79
C SER A 127 5.90 21.24 16.87
N LEU A 128 6.47 21.05 18.06
CA LEU A 128 7.59 20.13 18.29
C LEU A 128 7.19 18.65 18.11
N ILE A 129 6.00 18.29 18.57
CA ILE A 129 5.42 16.94 18.47
C ILE A 129 5.04 16.62 17.02
N LEU A 130 4.90 17.64 16.16
CA LEU A 130 4.58 17.46 14.76
C LEU A 130 5.83 17.29 13.86
N GLY A 131 6.86 18.10 14.12
CA GLY A 131 8.08 18.13 13.31
C GLY A 131 8.98 16.91 13.51
N ALA A 132 9.12 16.44 14.75
CA ALA A 132 10.02 15.31 15.05
C ALA A 132 9.57 13.98 14.40
N PRO A 133 8.28 13.58 14.45
CA PRO A 133 7.86 12.34 13.81
C PRO A 133 7.79 12.46 12.29
N LEU A 134 7.64 13.67 11.74
CA LEU A 134 7.72 13.91 10.31
C LEU A 134 9.14 13.74 9.78
N ALA A 135 10.14 14.31 10.47
CA ALA A 135 11.54 14.11 10.15
C ALA A 135 11.93 12.63 10.30
N LEU A 136 11.47 11.97 11.36
CA LEU A 136 11.69 10.54 11.58
C LEU A 136 11.01 9.69 10.49
N ALA A 137 9.79 10.02 10.11
CA ALA A 137 9.07 9.36 9.02
C ALA A 137 9.84 9.48 7.69
N ALA A 138 10.34 10.67 7.39
CA ALA A 138 11.11 10.93 6.18
C ALA A 138 12.45 10.18 6.20
N THR A 139 13.18 10.18 7.31
CA THR A 139 14.46 9.47 7.43
C THR A 139 14.27 7.96 7.37
N VAL A 140 13.26 7.40 8.03
CA VAL A 140 12.98 5.96 7.98
C VAL A 140 12.53 5.55 6.57
N SER A 141 11.67 6.34 5.92
CA SER A 141 11.24 6.07 4.54
C SER A 141 12.39 6.19 3.54
N LEU A 142 13.32 7.13 3.75
CA LEU A 142 14.49 7.28 2.91
C LEU A 142 15.51 6.15 3.17
N ALA A 143 15.68 5.73 4.43
CA ALA A 143 16.55 4.62 4.79
C ALA A 143 16.08 3.30 4.18
N THR A 144 14.77 3.04 4.12
CA THR A 144 14.23 1.84 3.46
C THR A 144 14.40 1.88 1.94
N LEU A 145 14.45 3.05 1.32
CA LEU A 145 14.75 3.17 -0.12
C LEU A 145 16.24 3.04 -0.41
N LEU A 146 17.09 3.71 0.37
CA LEU A 146 18.53 3.73 0.15
C LEU A 146 19.22 2.42 0.56
N GLY A 147 18.70 1.71 1.55
CA GLY A 147 19.26 0.42 2.00
C GLY A 147 19.31 -0.62 0.88
N VAL A 148 18.27 -0.66 0.05
CA VAL A 148 18.15 -1.62 -1.07
C VAL A 148 19.08 -1.29 -2.23
N ARG A 149 19.59 -0.06 -2.32
CA ARG A 149 20.50 0.35 -3.40
C ARG A 149 21.73 -0.55 -3.48
N THR A 150 22.28 -0.93 -2.32
CA THR A 150 23.43 -1.84 -2.25
C THR A 150 23.14 -3.21 -2.85
N TRP A 151 21.88 -3.67 -2.80
CA TRP A 151 21.48 -4.96 -3.38
C TRP A 151 21.43 -4.89 -4.91
N PHE A 152 21.03 -3.74 -5.46
CA PHE A 152 21.07 -3.51 -6.91
C PHE A 152 22.50 -3.41 -7.46
N ASP A 153 23.46 -2.97 -6.65
CA ASP A 153 24.88 -2.93 -7.02
C ASP A 153 25.57 -4.32 -6.98
N GLY A 154 24.82 -5.39 -6.72
CA GLY A 154 25.28 -6.78 -6.79
C GLY A 154 25.60 -7.44 -5.44
N ARG A 155 25.38 -6.75 -4.31
CA ARG A 155 25.50 -7.35 -2.98
C ARG A 155 24.31 -8.26 -2.71
N GLN A 156 24.57 -9.53 -2.40
CA GLN A 156 23.53 -10.45 -1.93
C GLN A 156 23.13 -10.09 -0.48
N PRO A 157 21.86 -9.79 -0.20
CA PRO A 157 21.42 -9.44 1.15
C PRO A 157 21.51 -10.65 2.08
N GLU A 158 21.92 -10.40 3.32
CA GLU A 158 21.91 -11.45 4.34
C GLU A 158 20.45 -11.84 4.68
N ARG A 159 20.22 -13.10 5.05
CA ARG A 159 18.87 -13.62 5.38
C ARG A 159 18.15 -12.78 6.43
N LEU A 160 18.89 -12.29 7.41
CA LEU A 160 18.37 -11.45 8.49
C LEU A 160 18.03 -10.04 7.99
N GLU A 161 18.93 -9.44 7.21
CA GLU A 161 18.76 -8.11 6.59
C GLU A 161 17.49 -8.07 5.73
N SER A 162 17.36 -9.08 4.87
CA SER A 162 16.17 -9.43 4.14
C SER A 162 14.94 -9.47 5.05
N ALA A 163 14.89 -10.38 6.03
CA ALA A 163 13.70 -10.60 6.86
C ALA A 163 13.22 -9.33 7.58
N PHE A 164 14.15 -8.54 8.12
CA PHE A 164 13.83 -7.24 8.72
C PHE A 164 13.24 -6.28 7.71
N TYR A 165 13.84 -6.20 6.52
CA TYR A 165 13.33 -5.37 5.45
C TYR A 165 11.90 -5.78 5.06
N ALA A 166 11.63 -7.07 4.84
CA ALA A 166 10.31 -7.59 4.48
C ALA A 166 9.20 -7.13 5.43
N GLY A 167 9.45 -7.27 6.73
CA GLY A 167 8.46 -6.97 7.75
C GLY A 167 8.22 -5.48 7.94
N LEU A 168 9.28 -4.66 7.87
CA LEU A 168 9.23 -3.27 8.33
C LEU A 168 9.06 -2.25 7.20
N HIS A 169 9.50 -2.52 5.97
CA HIS A 169 9.51 -1.50 4.90
C HIS A 169 8.10 -0.96 4.59
N ARG A 170 7.08 -1.83 4.50
CA ARG A 170 5.70 -1.42 4.18
C ARG A 170 5.07 -0.65 5.33
N ALA A 171 5.25 -1.15 6.54
CA ALA A 171 4.74 -0.50 7.74
C ALA A 171 5.35 0.88 7.92
N SER A 172 6.68 0.99 7.86
CA SER A 172 7.40 2.26 8.00
C SER A 172 7.01 3.29 6.93
N TRP A 173 6.95 2.89 5.66
CA TRP A 173 6.49 3.76 4.58
C TRP A 173 5.06 4.26 4.84
N SER A 174 4.15 3.35 5.20
CA SER A 174 2.75 3.69 5.46
C SER A 174 2.56 4.60 6.67
N LEU A 175 3.38 4.44 7.71
CA LEU A 175 3.41 5.31 8.89
C LEU A 175 3.84 6.71 8.50
N GLY A 176 4.86 6.83 7.65
CA GLY A 176 5.34 8.12 7.20
C GLY A 176 4.31 8.88 6.37
N VAL A 177 3.68 8.21 5.39
CA VAL A 177 2.62 8.82 4.58
C VAL A 177 1.41 9.18 5.44
N SER A 178 1.00 8.28 6.34
CA SER A 178 -0.13 8.51 7.24
C SER A 178 0.10 9.67 8.21
N TRP A 179 1.34 9.85 8.70
CA TRP A 179 1.71 10.98 9.54
C TRP A 179 1.61 12.31 8.78
N VAL A 180 2.12 12.36 7.55
CA VAL A 180 2.02 13.55 6.68
C VAL A 180 0.55 13.93 6.45
N MET A 181 -0.28 12.94 6.13
CA MET A 181 -1.72 13.14 5.95
C MET A 181 -2.39 13.68 7.21
N TYR A 182 -2.07 13.10 8.37
CA TYR A 182 -2.59 13.54 9.67
C TYR A 182 -2.15 14.98 10.02
N ALA A 183 -0.89 15.32 9.77
CA ALA A 183 -0.38 16.68 9.96
C ALA A 183 -1.10 17.71 9.07
N CYS A 184 -1.39 17.34 7.81
CA CYS A 184 -2.17 18.18 6.90
C CYS A 184 -3.63 18.33 7.37
N ALA A 185 -4.26 17.23 7.79
CA ALA A 185 -5.66 17.22 8.26
C ALA A 185 -5.89 18.04 9.54
N THR A 186 -4.90 18.06 10.45
CA THR A 186 -4.98 18.85 11.69
C THR A 186 -4.66 20.33 11.50
N GLY A 187 -4.29 20.77 10.29
CA GLY A 187 -3.96 22.15 9.96
C GLY A 187 -2.52 22.56 10.28
N HIS A 188 -1.68 21.64 10.74
CA HIS A 188 -0.29 21.91 11.09
C HIS A 188 0.70 21.56 9.96
N GLY A 189 0.22 21.11 8.80
CA GLY A 189 1.06 20.69 7.66
C GLY A 189 1.85 21.82 6.98
N GLY A 190 1.59 23.09 7.31
CA GLY A 190 2.42 24.24 6.90
C GLY A 190 2.80 24.24 5.41
N PHE A 191 4.10 24.11 5.12
CA PHE A 191 4.67 24.08 3.77
C PHE A 191 4.25 22.82 2.97
N ILE A 192 4.21 21.65 3.62
CA ILE A 192 3.85 20.40 2.96
C ILE A 192 2.40 20.45 2.47
N ASN A 193 1.50 21.03 3.26
CA ASN A 193 0.11 21.21 2.83
C ASN A 193 0.00 22.11 1.58
N LYS A 194 0.84 23.15 1.45
CA LYS A 194 0.88 24.01 0.25
C LYS A 194 1.36 23.25 -0.99
N ILE A 195 2.38 22.40 -0.84
CA ILE A 195 2.85 21.54 -1.93
C ILE A 195 1.75 20.56 -2.33
N LEU A 196 1.17 19.84 -1.38
CA LEU A 196 0.15 18.81 -1.65
C LEU A 196 -1.14 19.40 -2.22
N ALA A 197 -1.49 20.64 -1.87
CA ALA A 197 -2.63 21.35 -2.42
C ALA A 197 -2.35 22.03 -3.77
N TRP A 198 -1.15 21.87 -4.35
CA TRP A 198 -0.79 22.55 -5.58
C TRP A 198 -1.56 21.94 -6.77
N PRO A 199 -2.25 22.74 -7.61
CA PRO A 199 -3.10 22.23 -8.70
C PRO A 199 -2.35 21.39 -9.73
N VAL A 200 -1.02 21.50 -9.82
CA VAL A 200 -0.18 20.64 -10.67
C VAL A 200 -0.24 19.17 -10.24
N LEU A 201 -0.47 18.88 -8.95
CA LEU A 201 -0.58 17.51 -8.45
C LEU A 201 -1.91 16.85 -8.83
N TYR A 202 -2.94 17.62 -9.20
CA TYR A 202 -4.23 17.06 -9.59
C TYR A 202 -4.16 16.21 -10.88
N PRO A 203 -3.64 16.71 -12.02
CA PRO A 203 -3.45 15.87 -13.20
C PRO A 203 -2.39 14.79 -12.97
N LEU A 204 -1.35 15.07 -12.16
CA LEU A 204 -0.30 14.09 -11.85
C LEU A 204 -0.86 12.89 -11.08
N GLY A 205 -1.78 13.11 -10.15
CA GLY A 205 -2.47 12.02 -9.42
C GLY A 205 -3.26 11.11 -10.37
N ARG A 206 -3.93 11.68 -11.38
CA ARG A 206 -4.64 10.91 -12.41
C ARG A 206 -3.66 10.13 -13.30
N LEU A 207 -2.55 10.76 -13.67
CA LEU A 207 -1.51 10.11 -14.47
C LEU A 207 -0.87 8.94 -13.73
N SER A 208 -0.57 9.09 -12.44
CA SER A 208 -0.03 8.01 -11.60
C SER A 208 -0.95 6.79 -11.57
N PHE A 209 -2.27 7.00 -11.51
CA PHE A 209 -3.24 5.91 -11.60
C PHE A 209 -3.24 5.23 -12.98
N SER A 210 -3.20 6.01 -14.06
CA SER A 210 -3.07 5.47 -15.41
C SER A 210 -1.79 4.65 -15.60
N VAL A 211 -0.66 5.16 -15.11
CA VAL A 211 0.63 4.45 -15.12
C VAL A 211 0.54 3.17 -14.30
N TYR A 212 -0.08 3.20 -13.11
CA TYR A 212 -0.28 2.02 -12.28
C TYR A 212 -1.04 0.90 -13.02
N LEU A 213 -2.06 1.23 -13.81
CA LEU A 213 -2.79 0.21 -14.59
C LEU A 213 -1.93 -0.41 -15.71
N VAL A 214 -1.06 0.39 -16.33
CA VAL A 214 -0.29 -0.04 -17.51
C VAL A 214 1.09 -0.62 -17.14
N HIS A 215 1.62 -0.33 -15.95
CA HIS A 215 3.01 -0.65 -15.61
C HIS A 215 3.31 -2.15 -15.68
N VAL A 216 2.41 -3.04 -15.21
CA VAL A 216 2.65 -4.49 -15.21
C VAL A 216 2.83 -5.01 -16.63
N ILE A 217 2.04 -4.50 -17.58
CA ILE A 217 2.13 -4.86 -18.99
C ILE A 217 3.47 -4.39 -19.57
N LEU A 218 3.86 -3.15 -19.31
CA LEU A 218 5.12 -2.60 -19.81
C LEU A 218 6.35 -3.33 -19.26
N ILE A 219 6.38 -3.61 -17.96
CA ILE A 219 7.49 -4.36 -17.34
C ILE A 219 7.53 -5.78 -17.91
N GLY A 220 6.37 -6.44 -18.08
CA GLY A 220 6.29 -7.75 -18.70
C GLY A 220 6.81 -7.77 -20.14
N CYS A 221 6.36 -6.84 -20.98
CA CYS A 221 6.84 -6.70 -22.36
C CYS A 221 8.35 -6.43 -22.42
N ASN A 222 8.85 -5.52 -21.59
CA ASN A 222 10.28 -5.21 -21.55
C ASN A 222 11.13 -6.42 -21.13
N ALA A 223 10.63 -7.23 -20.18
CA ALA A 223 11.30 -8.44 -19.76
C ALA A 223 11.37 -9.51 -20.86
N VAL A 224 10.31 -9.65 -21.68
CA VAL A 224 10.31 -10.56 -22.84
C VAL A 224 11.30 -10.08 -23.91
N LEU A 225 11.23 -8.80 -24.28
CA LEU A 225 12.13 -8.21 -25.29
C LEU A 225 13.61 -8.26 -24.86
N SER A 226 13.89 -8.06 -23.58
CA SER A 226 15.25 -8.18 -23.04
C SER A 226 15.81 -9.60 -23.17
N ARG A 227 14.96 -10.63 -23.08
CA ARG A 227 15.38 -12.02 -23.29
C ARG A 227 15.69 -12.31 -24.75
N GLU A 228 14.88 -11.81 -25.67
CA GLU A 228 15.12 -11.95 -27.11
C GLU A 228 16.45 -11.30 -27.51
N ASN A 229 16.75 -10.11 -26.97
CA ASN A 229 18.02 -9.45 -27.24
C ASN A 229 19.24 -10.26 -26.72
N ILE A 230 19.15 -10.88 -25.54
CA ILE A 230 20.24 -11.73 -25.00
C ILE A 230 20.42 -13.01 -25.81
N SER A 231 19.33 -13.65 -26.26
CA SER A 231 19.43 -14.88 -27.07
C SER A 231 19.96 -14.63 -28.49
N GLN A 232 19.76 -13.43 -29.05
CA GLN A 232 20.25 -13.04 -30.37
C GLN A 232 21.74 -12.61 -30.38
N GLN A 233 22.31 -12.20 -29.24
CA GLN A 233 23.72 -11.77 -29.16
C GLN A 233 24.74 -12.79 -29.70
N PRO A 234 24.68 -14.09 -29.38
CA PRO A 234 25.62 -15.06 -29.95
C PRO A 234 25.49 -15.19 -31.49
N PHE A 235 24.29 -15.05 -32.05
CA PHE A 235 24.09 -15.08 -33.51
C PHE A 235 24.66 -13.83 -34.21
N LEU A 236 24.53 -12.66 -33.58
CA LEU A 236 25.07 -11.40 -34.12
C LEU A 236 26.60 -11.33 -34.06
N GLN A 237 27.25 -12.07 -33.16
CA GLN A 237 28.71 -12.19 -33.12
C GLN A 237 29.24 -13.11 -34.24
N VAL A 238 28.57 -14.21 -34.54
CA VAL A 238 28.96 -15.13 -35.62
C VAL A 238 28.80 -14.51 -37.01
N VAL A 239 27.82 -13.62 -37.22
CA VAL A 239 27.65 -12.91 -38.50
C VAL A 239 28.66 -11.77 -38.67
N ARG A 240 29.37 -11.38 -37.61
CA ARG A 240 30.35 -10.28 -37.63
C ARG A 240 31.78 -10.77 -37.93
N GLU A 241 32.04 -12.07 -37.86
CA GLU A 241 33.28 -12.72 -38.31
C GLU A 241 33.16 -13.17 -39.77
#